data_AF-A0A6P1ZUP5-F1
#
_entry.id   AF-A0A6P1ZUP5-F1
#
_cell.length_a   1.000
_cell.length_b   1.000
_cell.length_c   1.000
_cell.angle_alpha   90.00
_cell.angle_beta   90.00
_cell.angle_gamma   90.00
#
_symmetry.space_group_name_H-M   'P 1'
#
loop_
_entity.id
_entity.type
_entity.pdbx_description
1 polymer ?
#
loop_
_entity_poly.entity_id
_entity_poly.type
_entity_poly.pdbx_seq_one_letter_code
_entity_poly.pdbx_strand_id
1 'polypeptide(L)'
;MEFDYLRSNDSTPNNNNRQSLLTSGWRPFHRELDWDFLGQLLHNDTRELTQKSFNLASNFAEVLGRNNYAWWANLLSVVSDNTRYEVEKFWNYITPDPQSPDHRYKDILSTETPIVQFVSRSSIPIDYVLNRLQEITVLRVLQLLDCPDIITQYYLERDFYFPVEKFVNWERLEVINTVYAYWSKYDTWLQIESYERGRRYYTLMSTNISPLINKATYDLAVMLSGYQSRVGKVHSQYPIRSFPADIQNFTDTVQQAILTQNQLAIVVHGEPGTGKTVWTQAVAKEIIVPLGYVIFILDHDAIANFVPPNYLERICIIINEADNLAQNRASEVAQYNNKTEHILGLLDGTLYQSIIDDSGIQIKQKLVVLMTCNTTERLDPAMLRKGRVDLIYEFTERFV
;
A
#
# COMPACT_ATOMS: atom_id res chain seq x y z
N MET A 1 -18.39 -37.62 47.14
CA MET A 1 -17.54 -36.46 46.86
C MET A 1 -16.32 -36.99 46.17
N GLU A 2 -16.38 -37.05 44.84
CA GLU A 2 -15.35 -37.64 43.99
C GLU A 2 -14.69 -36.49 43.24
N PHE A 3 -13.37 -36.44 43.33
CA PHE A 3 -12.53 -35.34 42.88
C PHE A 3 -12.33 -35.39 41.36
N ASP A 4 -13.14 -34.64 40.61
CA ASP A 4 -12.89 -34.27 39.22
C ASP A 4 -11.92 -33.07 39.17
N TYR A 5 -10.63 -33.32 39.33
CA TYR A 5 -9.57 -32.38 38.96
C TYR A 5 -8.46 -33.15 38.27
N LEU A 6 -8.06 -32.67 37.08
CA LEU A 6 -7.03 -33.20 36.16
C LEU A 6 -7.57 -33.99 34.95
N ARG A 7 -8.41 -33.32 34.15
CA ARG A 7 -8.37 -33.49 32.70
C ARG A 7 -7.68 -32.26 32.12
N SER A 8 -6.35 -32.26 32.13
CA SER A 8 -5.56 -31.29 31.36
C SER A 8 -5.84 -31.57 29.88
N ASN A 9 -6.56 -30.63 29.24
CA ASN A 9 -6.62 -30.51 27.80
C ASN A 9 -5.23 -30.11 27.28
N ASP A 10 -4.31 -31.06 27.15
CA ASP A 10 -3.16 -30.93 26.26
C ASP A 10 -3.58 -31.33 24.84
N SER A 11 -4.61 -30.65 24.31
CA SER A 11 -4.78 -30.56 22.86
C SER A 11 -3.74 -29.55 22.37
N THR A 12 -2.55 -30.05 22.02
CA THR A 12 -1.46 -29.25 21.47
C THR A 12 -1.94 -28.43 20.26
N PRO A 13 -2.03 -27.09 20.34
CA PRO A 13 -2.48 -26.26 19.22
C PRO A 13 -1.52 -26.36 18.01
N ASN A 14 -0.29 -26.79 18.23
CA ASN A 14 0.76 -26.90 17.21
C ASN A 14 0.48 -27.95 16.12
N ASN A 15 -0.22 -29.04 16.42
CA ASN A 15 -0.41 -30.11 15.42
C ASN A 15 -1.65 -29.85 14.54
N ASN A 16 -2.68 -29.22 15.10
CA ASN A 16 -3.91 -28.89 14.36
C ASN A 16 -3.64 -27.93 13.20
N ASN A 17 -2.82 -26.91 13.41
CA ASN A 17 -2.51 -25.93 12.37
C ASN A 17 -1.57 -26.49 11.29
N ARG A 18 -0.68 -27.42 11.63
CA ARG A 18 0.13 -28.12 10.62
C ARG A 18 -0.72 -29.05 9.77
N GLN A 19 -1.65 -29.77 10.40
CA GLN A 19 -2.62 -30.59 9.67
C GLN A 19 -3.53 -29.71 8.81
N SER A 20 -3.94 -28.54 9.31
CA SER A 20 -4.75 -27.58 8.54
C SER A 20 -4.01 -27.10 7.29
N LEU A 21 -2.74 -26.71 7.39
CA LEU A 21 -1.90 -26.34 6.22
C LEU A 21 -1.87 -27.42 5.14
N LEU A 22 -1.62 -28.67 5.53
CA LEU A 22 -1.57 -29.78 4.58
C LEU A 22 -2.93 -30.02 3.92
N THR A 23 -4.03 -29.86 4.68
CA THR A 23 -5.39 -29.97 4.14
C THR A 23 -5.80 -28.79 3.24
N SER A 24 -5.30 -27.59 3.51
CA SER A 24 -5.53 -26.40 2.68
C SER A 24 -4.65 -26.36 1.43
N GLY A 25 -3.73 -27.32 1.27
CA GLY A 25 -2.99 -27.58 0.04
C GLY A 25 -1.53 -27.15 0.07
N TRP A 26 -1.04 -26.64 1.20
CA TRP A 26 0.38 -26.37 1.41
C TRP A 26 1.19 -27.65 1.40
N ARG A 27 2.42 -27.55 0.90
CA ARG A 27 3.37 -28.64 0.87
C ARG A 27 4.64 -28.24 1.59
N PRO A 28 5.30 -29.18 2.32
CA PRO A 28 6.62 -28.91 2.86
C PRO A 28 7.56 -28.56 1.72
N PHE A 29 8.27 -27.45 1.85
CA PHE A 29 9.30 -27.05 0.92
C PHE A 29 10.56 -27.85 1.24
N HIS A 30 11.01 -28.64 0.27
CA HIS A 30 12.26 -29.38 0.40
C HIS A 30 13.35 -28.60 -0.31
N ARG A 31 14.34 -28.12 0.46
CA ARG A 31 15.51 -27.44 -0.10
C ARG A 31 16.30 -28.44 -0.92
N GLU A 32 16.55 -28.12 -2.18
CA GLU A 32 17.41 -28.90 -3.07
C GLU A 32 18.89 -28.62 -2.75
N LEU A 33 19.75 -29.62 -2.95
CA LEU A 33 21.19 -29.46 -2.78
C LEU A 33 21.77 -28.66 -3.95
N ASP A 34 22.29 -27.48 -3.63
CA ASP A 34 23.10 -26.70 -4.56
C ASP A 34 24.59 -27.02 -4.34
N TRP A 35 25.20 -27.65 -5.35
CA TRP A 35 26.61 -28.04 -5.32
C TRP A 35 27.55 -26.84 -5.29
N ASP A 36 27.15 -25.71 -5.88
CA ASP A 36 27.98 -24.50 -5.91
C ASP A 36 27.99 -23.84 -4.53
N PHE A 37 26.83 -23.76 -3.87
CA PHE A 37 26.72 -23.28 -2.49
C PHE A 37 27.53 -24.15 -1.52
N LEU A 38 27.42 -25.48 -1.64
CA LEU A 38 28.17 -26.41 -0.81
C LEU A 38 29.68 -26.27 -1.03
N GLY A 39 30.12 -26.04 -2.27
CA GLY A 39 31.51 -25.72 -2.60
C GLY A 39 32.00 -24.43 -1.95
N GLN A 40 31.18 -23.37 -1.95
CA GLN A 40 31.49 -22.10 -1.28
C GLN A 40 31.56 -22.27 0.25
N LEU A 41 30.64 -23.03 0.83
CA LEU A 41 30.60 -23.33 2.26
C LEU A 41 31.85 -24.11 2.71
N LEU A 42 32.28 -25.09 1.91
CA LEU A 42 33.52 -25.83 2.13
C LEU A 42 34.78 -24.96 2.03
N HIS A 43 34.75 -23.87 1.27
CA HIS A 43 35.90 -22.97 1.16
C HIS A 43 35.94 -21.93 2.29
N ASN A 44 34.78 -21.37 2.64
CA ASN A 44 34.70 -20.24 3.55
C ASN A 44 34.50 -20.64 5.03
N ASP A 45 33.83 -21.77 5.30
CA ASP A 45 33.29 -22.06 6.64
C ASP A 45 33.53 -23.51 7.10
N THR A 46 34.75 -24.01 6.84
CA THR A 46 35.17 -25.39 7.15
C THR A 46 34.98 -25.78 8.64
N ARG A 47 35.13 -24.84 9.56
CA ARG A 47 35.08 -25.12 11.01
C ARG A 47 33.65 -25.32 11.52
N GLU A 48 32.70 -24.48 11.10
CA GLU A 48 31.31 -24.62 11.51
C GLU A 48 30.66 -25.85 10.84
N LEU A 49 31.00 -26.12 9.57
CA LEU A 49 30.57 -27.32 8.86
C LEU A 49 31.05 -28.61 9.53
N THR A 50 32.31 -28.68 9.93
CA THR A 50 32.84 -29.85 10.66
C THR A 50 32.16 -30.01 12.01
N GLN A 51 31.96 -28.93 12.78
CA GLN A 51 31.26 -29.00 14.07
C GLN A 51 29.81 -29.50 13.93
N LYS A 52 29.03 -28.97 12.99
CA LYS A 52 27.65 -29.41 12.76
C LYS A 52 27.58 -30.86 12.25
N SER A 53 28.53 -31.27 11.41
CA SER A 53 28.65 -32.66 10.95
C SER A 53 28.94 -33.62 12.12
N PHE A 54 29.85 -33.25 13.02
CA PHE A 54 30.17 -34.05 14.20
C PHE A 54 29.00 -34.12 15.19
N ASN A 55 28.26 -33.02 15.40
CA ASN A 55 27.08 -33.02 16.26
C ASN A 55 26.01 -33.98 15.72
N LEU A 56 25.74 -33.93 14.41
CA LEU A 56 24.81 -34.84 13.76
C LEU A 56 25.29 -36.30 13.90
N ALA A 57 26.56 -36.59 13.60
CA ALA A 57 27.13 -37.92 13.76
C ALA A 57 27.05 -38.44 15.20
N SER A 58 27.32 -37.58 16.18
CA SER A 58 27.20 -37.89 17.61
C SER A 58 25.77 -38.25 17.99
N ASN A 59 24.78 -37.50 17.49
CA ASN A 59 23.36 -37.78 17.74
C ASN A 59 22.93 -39.13 17.14
N PHE A 60 23.35 -39.46 15.91
CA PHE A 60 23.10 -40.78 15.33
C PHE A 60 23.78 -41.90 16.12
N ALA A 61 25.02 -41.69 16.55
CA ALA A 61 25.76 -42.66 17.36
C ALA A 61 25.11 -42.91 18.72
N GLU A 62 24.63 -41.85 19.38
CA GLU A 62 23.91 -41.95 20.65
C GLU A 62 22.62 -42.75 20.47
N VAL A 63 21.81 -42.44 19.44
CA VAL A 63 20.53 -43.12 19.18
C VAL A 63 20.73 -44.60 18.84
N LEU A 64 21.71 -44.92 17.99
CA LEU A 64 22.00 -46.29 17.57
C LEU A 64 22.70 -47.12 18.67
N GLY A 65 23.48 -46.47 19.53
CA GLY A 65 24.24 -47.08 20.63
C GLY A 65 23.44 -47.35 21.91
N ARG A 66 22.13 -47.09 21.94
CA ARG A 66 21.27 -47.36 23.12
C ARG A 66 21.11 -48.86 23.34
N ASN A 67 21.75 -49.41 24.37
CA ASN A 67 21.65 -50.83 24.71
C ASN A 67 20.36 -51.21 25.48
N ASN A 68 19.54 -50.23 25.85
CA ASN A 68 18.31 -50.43 26.63
C ASN A 68 17.10 -50.83 25.77
N TYR A 69 17.23 -50.79 24.44
CA TYR A 69 16.18 -51.15 23.49
C TYR A 69 16.69 -52.16 22.47
N ALA A 70 15.78 -52.87 21.82
CA ALA A 70 16.14 -53.73 20.70
C ALA A 70 16.74 -52.91 19.55
N TRP A 71 17.67 -53.48 18.79
CA TRP A 71 18.37 -52.81 17.69
C TRP A 71 17.41 -52.18 16.65
N TRP A 72 16.25 -52.80 16.41
CA TRP A 72 15.23 -52.28 15.50
C TRP A 72 14.47 -51.07 16.08
N ALA A 73 14.34 -50.98 17.40
CA ALA A 73 13.74 -49.84 18.08
C ALA A 73 14.69 -48.62 18.05
N ASN A 74 16.00 -48.85 18.08
CA ASN A 74 17.00 -47.81 17.83
C ASN A 74 16.91 -47.30 16.38
N LEU A 75 16.66 -48.20 15.42
CA LEU A 75 16.46 -47.81 14.02
C LEU A 75 15.18 -46.99 13.83
N LEU A 76 14.09 -47.33 14.52
CA LEU A 76 12.87 -46.53 14.52
C LEU A 76 13.04 -45.17 15.22
N SER A 77 13.86 -45.10 16.28
CA SER A 77 14.09 -43.84 16.99
C SER A 77 14.99 -42.87 16.21
N VAL A 78 15.75 -43.33 15.21
CA VAL A 78 16.39 -42.46 14.22
C VAL A 78 15.35 -41.64 13.42
N VAL A 79 14.14 -42.17 13.26
CA VAL A 79 13.02 -41.46 12.60
C VAL A 79 12.20 -40.62 13.60
N SER A 80 12.62 -40.56 14.88
CA SER A 80 11.95 -39.75 15.89
C SER A 80 12.06 -38.26 15.60
N ASP A 81 11.11 -37.48 16.13
CA ASP A 81 11.06 -36.02 15.93
C ASP A 81 12.35 -35.32 16.37
N ASN A 82 13.02 -35.81 17.42
CA ASN A 82 14.26 -35.22 17.93
C ASN A 82 15.45 -35.44 16.97
N THR A 83 15.60 -36.65 16.42
CA THR A 83 16.67 -36.93 15.46
C THR A 83 16.40 -36.24 14.12
N ARG A 84 15.12 -36.17 13.72
CA ARG A 84 14.69 -35.43 12.54
C ARG A 84 15.00 -33.94 12.64
N TYR A 85 14.81 -33.33 13.81
CA TYR A 85 15.18 -31.94 14.07
C TYR A 85 16.67 -31.66 13.80
N GLU A 86 17.55 -32.51 14.32
CA GLU A 86 19.01 -32.38 14.13
C GLU A 86 19.44 -32.59 12.68
N VAL A 87 18.79 -33.52 11.97
CA VAL A 87 18.99 -33.71 10.53
C VAL A 87 18.54 -32.49 9.74
N GLU A 88 17.36 -31.94 10.05
CA GLU A 88 16.83 -30.75 9.37
C GLU A 88 17.69 -29.51 9.64
N LYS A 89 18.20 -29.35 10.87
CA LYS A 89 19.14 -28.28 11.24
C LYS A 89 20.44 -28.35 10.44
N PHE A 90 20.99 -29.55 10.25
CA PHE A 90 22.15 -29.74 9.39
C PHE A 90 21.82 -29.50 7.91
N TRP A 91 20.68 -30.02 7.45
CA TRP A 91 20.22 -29.83 6.08
C TRP A 91 20.05 -28.35 5.72
N ASN A 92 19.42 -27.57 6.61
CA ASN A 92 19.23 -26.12 6.44
C ASN A 92 20.55 -25.35 6.39
N TYR A 93 21.62 -25.85 7.04
CA TYR A 93 22.93 -25.22 6.99
C TYR A 93 23.66 -25.47 5.67
N ILE A 94 23.52 -26.67 5.09
CA ILE A 94 24.22 -27.04 3.85
C ILE A 94 23.46 -26.65 2.58
N THR A 95 22.23 -26.15 2.71
CA THR A 95 21.40 -25.70 1.59
C THR A 95 21.20 -24.18 1.66
N PRO A 96 21.14 -23.49 0.52
CA PRO A 96 20.89 -22.05 0.51
C PRO A 96 19.53 -21.75 1.15
N ASP A 97 19.43 -20.61 1.82
CA ASP A 97 18.16 -20.15 2.35
C ASP A 97 17.17 -19.85 1.22
N PRO A 98 15.87 -20.11 1.43
CA PRO A 98 14.86 -19.77 0.46
C PRO A 98 14.91 -18.27 0.18
N GLN A 99 14.53 -17.90 -1.05
CA GLN A 99 14.39 -16.49 -1.40
C GLN A 99 13.48 -15.80 -0.38
N SER A 100 14.02 -14.80 0.28
CA SER A 100 13.33 -13.94 1.23
C SER A 100 13.30 -12.51 0.69
N PRO A 101 12.34 -11.68 1.12
CA PRO A 101 12.30 -10.29 0.69
C PRO A 101 13.59 -9.59 1.13
N ASP A 102 14.34 -9.05 0.18
CA ASP A 102 15.51 -8.22 0.50
C ASP A 102 15.02 -6.92 1.15
N HIS A 103 15.50 -6.60 2.36
CA HIS A 103 15.15 -5.35 3.04
C HIS A 103 15.68 -4.09 2.34
N ARG A 104 16.39 -4.23 1.21
CA ARG A 104 16.86 -3.12 0.35
C ARG A 104 15.81 -2.58 -0.62
N TYR A 105 14.58 -3.11 -0.62
CA TYR A 105 13.50 -2.53 -1.43
C TYR A 105 13.26 -1.06 -1.04
N LYS A 106 13.16 -0.20 -2.06
CA LYS A 106 13.02 1.24 -1.88
C LYS A 106 11.57 1.65 -1.66
N ASP A 107 10.66 1.00 -2.37
CA ASP A 107 9.24 1.33 -2.31
C ASP A 107 8.49 0.26 -1.52
N ILE A 108 7.82 0.70 -0.45
CA ILE A 108 6.99 -0.14 0.40
C ILE A 108 5.58 0.44 0.43
N LEU A 109 4.58 -0.36 0.06
CA LEU A 109 3.18 0.00 0.15
C LEU A 109 2.45 -1.02 1.02
N SER A 110 1.96 -0.58 2.17
CA SER A 110 1.30 -1.47 3.14
C SER A 110 -0.14 -1.08 3.44
N THR A 111 -1.00 -2.04 3.77
CA THR A 111 -2.40 -1.76 4.12
C THR A 111 -2.99 -2.87 4.99
N GLU A 112 -3.93 -2.51 5.86
CA GLU A 112 -4.76 -3.46 6.61
C GLU A 112 -6.08 -3.70 5.87
N THR A 113 -6.56 -4.93 5.85
CA THR A 113 -7.83 -5.30 5.19
C THR A 113 -8.62 -6.26 6.09
N PRO A 114 -9.94 -6.05 6.30
CA PRO A 114 -10.74 -4.91 5.85
C PRO A 114 -10.57 -3.70 6.77
N ILE A 115 -10.56 -2.50 6.18
CA ILE A 115 -10.54 -1.25 6.96
C ILE A 115 -11.91 -1.00 7.59
N VAL A 116 -11.94 -0.87 8.91
CA VAL A 116 -13.15 -0.54 9.67
C VAL A 116 -13.23 0.97 9.87
N GLN A 117 -14.35 1.58 9.49
CA GLN A 117 -14.59 2.98 9.76
C GLN A 117 -14.92 3.18 11.25
N PHE A 118 -14.06 3.91 11.96
CA PHE A 118 -14.42 4.44 13.27
C PHE A 118 -15.29 5.68 13.06
N VAL A 119 -16.61 5.50 13.14
CA VAL A 119 -17.58 6.59 12.93
C VAL A 119 -17.56 7.51 14.15
N SER A 120 -16.85 8.63 14.03
CA SER A 120 -16.95 9.76 14.95
C SER A 120 -17.83 10.83 14.31
N ARG A 121 -18.78 11.41 15.06
CA ARG A 121 -19.62 12.52 14.56
C ARG A 121 -18.88 13.86 14.50
N SER A 122 -17.65 13.91 15.00
CA SER A 122 -16.90 15.14 15.28
C SER A 122 -15.64 15.33 14.42
N SER A 123 -15.27 14.36 13.58
CA SER A 123 -14.09 14.46 12.73
C SER A 123 -14.36 13.98 11.30
N ILE A 124 -13.83 14.73 10.33
CA ILE A 124 -13.80 14.28 8.93
C ILE A 124 -12.90 13.04 8.88
N PRO A 125 -13.37 11.91 8.33
CA PRO A 125 -12.61 10.66 8.35
C PRO A 125 -11.56 10.64 7.22
N ILE A 126 -10.68 11.66 7.15
CA ILE A 126 -9.66 11.77 6.10
C ILE A 126 -8.76 10.53 6.11
N ASP A 127 -8.25 10.15 7.28
CA ASP A 127 -7.37 8.98 7.43
C ASP A 127 -8.05 7.70 6.97
N TYR A 128 -9.32 7.50 7.34
CA TYR A 128 -10.09 6.33 6.89
C TYR A 128 -10.17 6.25 5.37
N VAL A 129 -10.36 7.39 4.70
CA VAL A 129 -10.57 7.45 3.25
C VAL A 129 -9.26 7.32 2.49
N LEU A 130 -8.18 7.91 3.01
CA LEU A 130 -6.83 7.73 2.49
C LEU A 130 -6.38 6.27 2.64
N ASN A 131 -6.62 5.67 3.82
CA ASN A 131 -6.36 4.25 4.04
C ASN A 131 -7.23 3.39 3.12
N ARG A 132 -8.51 3.75 2.92
CA ARG A 132 -9.40 3.04 1.98
C ARG A 132 -8.95 3.14 0.53
N LEU A 133 -8.43 4.30 0.11
CA LEU A 133 -7.81 4.47 -1.20
C LEU A 133 -6.58 3.56 -1.34
N GLN A 134 -5.74 3.50 -0.30
CA GLN A 134 -4.54 2.67 -0.25
C GLN A 134 -4.88 1.17 -0.31
N GLU A 135 -5.91 0.74 0.43
CA GLU A 135 -6.44 -0.64 0.37
C GLU A 135 -6.91 -0.99 -1.04
N ILE A 136 -7.74 -0.14 -1.65
CA ILE A 136 -8.20 -0.34 -3.05
C ILE A 136 -7.00 -0.39 -4.00
N THR A 137 -5.99 0.44 -3.78
CA THR A 137 -4.78 0.49 -4.60
C THR A 137 -4.01 -0.82 -4.51
N VAL A 138 -3.69 -1.29 -3.30
CA VAL A 138 -2.99 -2.57 -3.07
C VAL A 138 -3.77 -3.73 -3.69
N LEU A 139 -5.07 -3.83 -3.43
CA LEU A 139 -5.90 -4.92 -3.98
C LEU A 139 -5.94 -4.89 -5.52
N ARG A 140 -6.00 -3.71 -6.13
CA ARG A 140 -5.91 -3.58 -7.59
C ARG A 140 -4.52 -3.91 -8.12
N VAL A 141 -3.45 -3.54 -7.42
CA VAL A 141 -2.08 -3.95 -7.78
C VAL A 141 -1.97 -5.48 -7.74
N LEU A 142 -2.50 -6.14 -6.71
CA LEU A 142 -2.55 -7.60 -6.64
C LEU A 142 -3.32 -8.23 -7.79
N GLN A 143 -4.43 -7.62 -8.23
CA GLN A 143 -5.16 -8.06 -9.42
C GLN A 143 -4.36 -7.87 -10.72
N LEU A 144 -3.51 -6.84 -10.79
CA LEU A 144 -2.63 -6.59 -11.95
C LEU A 144 -1.43 -7.55 -12.00
N LEU A 145 -0.93 -7.96 -10.83
CA LEU A 145 0.15 -8.93 -10.68
C LEU A 145 -0.31 -10.37 -10.98
N ASP A 146 -1.60 -10.66 -10.82
CA ASP A 146 -2.22 -11.95 -11.13
C ASP A 146 -1.62 -13.10 -10.29
N CYS A 147 -1.13 -14.17 -10.92
CA CYS A 147 -0.52 -15.30 -10.23
C CYS A 147 0.95 -15.04 -9.86
N PRO A 148 1.35 -15.28 -8.60
CA PRO A 148 2.75 -15.22 -8.19
C PRO A 148 3.54 -16.42 -8.74
N ASP A 149 4.86 -16.26 -8.88
CA ASP A 149 5.76 -17.35 -9.29
C ASP A 149 6.01 -18.31 -8.12
N ILE A 150 6.11 -17.76 -6.91
CA ILE A 150 6.42 -18.50 -5.68
C ILE A 150 5.52 -17.97 -4.58
N ILE A 151 4.96 -18.89 -3.78
CA ILE A 151 4.26 -18.58 -2.53
C ILE A 151 4.85 -19.45 -1.44
N THR A 152 5.38 -18.83 -0.39
CA THR A 152 5.98 -19.52 0.75
C THR A 152 5.42 -19.04 2.08
N GLN A 153 5.52 -19.88 3.09
CA GLN A 153 5.20 -19.53 4.47
C GLN A 153 6.13 -20.29 5.40
N TYR A 154 6.61 -19.60 6.43
CA TYR A 154 7.42 -20.20 7.49
C TYR A 154 6.55 -20.54 8.70
N TYR A 155 6.56 -21.81 9.13
CA TYR A 155 5.80 -22.27 10.29
C TYR A 155 6.49 -23.43 11.00
N LEU A 156 6.61 -23.36 12.34
CA LEU A 156 7.28 -24.35 13.20
C LEU A 156 8.67 -24.77 12.66
N GLU A 157 9.49 -23.77 12.33
CA GLU A 157 10.85 -23.97 11.83
C GLU A 157 10.96 -24.72 10.49
N ARG A 158 9.88 -24.70 9.71
CA ARG A 158 9.81 -25.32 8.39
C ARG A 158 9.26 -24.34 7.36
N ASP A 159 9.86 -24.40 6.19
CA ASP A 159 9.37 -23.73 4.99
C ASP A 159 8.26 -24.58 4.36
N PHE A 160 7.14 -23.93 4.03
CA PHE A 160 6.07 -24.49 3.23
C PHE A 160 5.95 -23.69 1.95
N TYR A 161 5.63 -24.36 0.85
CA TYR A 161 5.26 -23.70 -0.40
C TYR A 161 3.83 -24.06 -0.79
N PHE A 162 3.17 -23.13 -1.44
CA PHE A 162 1.85 -23.36 -2.00
C PHE A 162 1.97 -23.55 -3.52
N PRO A 163 1.51 -24.69 -4.08
CA PRO A 163 1.53 -24.90 -5.52
C PRO A 163 0.68 -23.84 -6.25
N VAL A 164 1.32 -23.02 -7.10
CA VAL A 164 0.68 -21.90 -7.80
C VAL A 164 -0.50 -22.36 -8.67
N GLU A 165 -0.46 -23.58 -9.20
CA GLU A 165 -1.58 -24.18 -9.97
C GLU A 165 -2.90 -24.27 -9.19
N LYS A 166 -2.83 -24.32 -7.85
CA LYS A 166 -4.00 -24.38 -6.97
C LYS A 166 -4.44 -23.01 -6.48
N PHE A 167 -3.69 -21.95 -6.82
CA PHE A 167 -3.97 -20.61 -6.35
C PHE A 167 -5.22 -20.06 -7.07
N VAL A 168 -6.16 -19.52 -6.29
CA VAL A 168 -7.42 -18.96 -6.81
C VAL A 168 -7.53 -17.50 -6.42
N ASN A 169 -7.41 -17.20 -5.13
CA ASN A 169 -7.44 -15.85 -4.61
C ASN A 169 -6.68 -15.75 -3.28
N TRP A 170 -6.30 -14.52 -2.94
CA TRP A 170 -5.63 -14.24 -1.67
C TRP A 170 -6.51 -14.56 -0.47
N GLU A 171 -7.80 -14.26 -0.51
CA GLU A 171 -8.73 -14.45 0.62
C GLU A 171 -8.84 -15.90 1.11
N ARG A 172 -8.87 -16.89 0.19
CA ARG A 172 -8.97 -18.32 0.57
C ARG A 172 -7.66 -18.92 1.04
N LEU A 173 -6.53 -18.25 0.78
CA LEU A 173 -5.24 -18.74 1.20
C LEU A 173 -5.17 -18.71 2.74
N GLU A 174 -4.92 -19.87 3.34
CA GLU A 174 -4.74 -19.99 4.79
C GLU A 174 -3.38 -19.36 5.16
N VAL A 175 -3.43 -18.32 6.00
CA VAL A 175 -2.27 -17.58 6.52
C VAL A 175 -2.22 -17.84 8.01
N ILE A 176 -1.15 -18.45 8.53
CA ILE A 176 -1.01 -18.65 9.99
C ILE A 176 -0.25 -17.48 10.61
N ASN A 177 0.97 -17.24 10.13
CA ASN A 177 1.83 -16.15 10.59
C ASN A 177 2.02 -15.14 9.46
N THR A 178 2.96 -15.46 8.57
CA THR A 178 3.36 -14.59 7.47
C THR A 178 3.53 -15.41 6.21
N VAL A 179 2.82 -15.03 5.16
CA VAL A 179 2.99 -15.57 3.81
C VAL A 179 3.79 -14.59 2.99
N TYR A 180 4.74 -15.12 2.23
CA TYR A 180 5.49 -14.38 1.22
C TYR A 180 5.08 -14.86 -0.17
N ALA A 181 4.93 -13.94 -1.09
CA ALA A 181 4.76 -14.25 -2.50
C ALA A 181 5.67 -13.38 -3.35
N TYR A 182 6.17 -13.93 -4.45
CA TYR A 182 7.15 -13.26 -5.31
C TYR A 182 6.73 -13.30 -6.77
N TRP A 183 6.98 -12.19 -7.46
CA TRP A 183 6.86 -12.03 -8.91
C TRP A 183 8.20 -11.62 -9.50
N SER A 184 8.88 -12.55 -10.16
CA SER A 184 10.15 -12.35 -10.85
C SER A 184 10.06 -11.31 -11.96
N LYS A 185 8.93 -11.25 -12.66
CA LYS A 185 8.69 -10.31 -13.77
C LYS A 185 8.74 -8.85 -13.34
N TYR A 186 8.25 -8.55 -12.14
CA TYR A 186 8.15 -7.18 -11.61
C TYR A 186 9.16 -6.90 -10.50
N ASP A 187 9.91 -7.93 -10.08
CA ASP A 187 10.74 -7.89 -8.87
C ASP A 187 9.98 -7.29 -7.68
N THR A 188 8.83 -7.91 -7.39
CA THR A 188 7.90 -7.49 -6.35
C THR A 188 7.67 -8.63 -5.39
N TRP A 189 7.79 -8.34 -4.11
CA TRP A 189 7.38 -9.20 -3.02
C TRP A 189 6.06 -8.73 -2.44
N LEU A 190 5.24 -9.69 -2.03
CA LEU A 190 4.09 -9.47 -1.18
C LEU A 190 4.32 -10.22 0.13
N GLN A 191 4.17 -9.51 1.23
CA GLN A 191 4.09 -10.07 2.56
C GLN A 191 2.66 -9.94 3.08
N ILE A 192 2.09 -11.04 3.54
CA ILE A 192 0.74 -11.08 4.13
C ILE A 192 0.88 -11.56 5.56
N GLU A 193 0.54 -10.70 6.51
CA GLU A 193 0.50 -11.05 7.93
C GLU A 193 -0.95 -11.23 8.37
N SER A 194 -1.20 -12.31 9.12
CA SER A 194 -2.50 -12.53 9.75
C SER A 194 -2.56 -11.85 11.11
N TYR A 195 -3.58 -11.03 11.34
CA TYR A 195 -3.87 -10.40 12.62
C TYR A 195 -5.12 -11.00 13.27
N GLU A 196 -5.33 -10.69 14.56
CA GLU A 196 -6.52 -11.11 15.29
C GLU A 196 -7.82 -10.68 14.56
N ARG A 197 -8.86 -11.52 14.65
CA ARG A 197 -10.20 -11.29 14.08
C ARG A 197 -10.29 -11.35 12.55
N GLY A 198 -9.36 -12.06 11.89
CA GLY A 198 -9.43 -12.32 10.45
C GLY A 198 -9.03 -11.14 9.57
N ARG A 199 -8.32 -10.17 10.15
CA ARG A 199 -7.72 -9.06 9.40
C ARG A 199 -6.37 -9.48 8.87
N ARG A 200 -6.02 -8.95 7.71
CA ARG A 200 -4.73 -9.20 7.06
C ARG A 200 -4.02 -7.90 6.79
N TYR A 201 -2.72 -7.90 7.00
CA TYR A 201 -1.85 -6.80 6.62
C TYR A 201 -1.08 -7.20 5.39
N TYR A 202 -1.26 -6.45 4.30
CA TYR A 202 -0.59 -6.67 3.03
C TYR A 202 0.51 -5.65 2.88
N THR A 203 1.73 -6.09 2.63
CA THR A 203 2.88 -5.24 2.37
C THR A 203 3.50 -5.61 1.03
N LEU A 204 3.40 -4.71 0.07
CA LEU A 204 4.07 -4.83 -1.23
C LEU A 204 5.44 -4.16 -1.13
N MET A 205 6.48 -4.86 -1.56
CA MET A 205 7.86 -4.39 -1.57
C MET A 205 8.42 -4.56 -2.98
N SER A 206 8.92 -3.49 -3.58
CA SER A 206 9.53 -3.58 -4.91
C SER A 206 10.62 -2.54 -5.10
N THR A 207 11.47 -2.77 -6.11
CA THR A 207 12.46 -1.79 -6.54
C THR A 207 11.83 -0.58 -7.23
N ASN A 208 10.67 -0.75 -7.88
CA ASN A 208 9.91 0.33 -8.49
C ASN A 208 8.42 -0.03 -8.60
N ILE A 209 7.62 0.40 -7.63
CA ILE A 209 6.19 0.07 -7.59
C ILE A 209 5.32 1.08 -8.37
N SER A 210 5.85 2.27 -8.67
CA SER A 210 5.11 3.39 -9.26
C SER A 210 4.30 3.03 -10.53
N PRO A 211 4.82 2.28 -11.52
CA PRO A 211 4.05 1.93 -12.71
C PRO A 211 2.80 1.09 -12.40
N LEU A 212 2.91 0.18 -11.41
CA LEU A 212 1.80 -0.65 -10.97
C LEU A 212 0.77 0.18 -10.23
N ILE A 213 1.21 1.09 -9.36
CA ILE A 213 0.33 2.04 -8.67
C ILE A 213 -0.43 2.90 -9.67
N ASN A 214 0.26 3.55 -10.62
CA ASN A 214 -0.36 4.40 -11.63
C ASN A 214 -1.43 3.66 -12.46
N LYS A 215 -1.20 2.37 -12.74
CA LYS A 215 -2.18 1.53 -13.44
C LYS A 215 -3.36 1.14 -12.53
N ALA A 216 -3.10 0.85 -11.26
CA ALA A 216 -4.12 0.50 -10.28
C ALA A 216 -5.02 1.69 -9.92
N THR A 217 -4.46 2.89 -9.84
CA THR A 217 -5.15 4.11 -9.46
C THR A 217 -5.83 4.83 -10.62
N TYR A 218 -5.71 4.29 -11.85
CA TYR A 218 -6.40 4.82 -13.01
C TYR A 218 -7.91 4.92 -12.76
N ASP A 219 -8.48 6.08 -13.13
CA ASP A 219 -9.91 6.40 -12.98
C ASP A 219 -10.40 6.31 -11.51
N LEU A 220 -9.50 6.53 -10.54
CA LEU A 220 -9.88 6.70 -9.13
C LEU A 220 -10.03 8.17 -8.75
N ALA A 221 -11.09 8.43 -7.99
CA ALA A 221 -11.36 9.70 -7.36
C ALA A 221 -11.81 9.50 -5.92
N VAL A 222 -11.37 10.42 -5.07
CA VAL A 222 -11.76 10.54 -3.68
C VAL A 222 -12.59 11.80 -3.54
N MET A 223 -13.73 11.71 -2.87
CA MET A 223 -14.53 12.88 -2.49
C MET A 223 -14.63 12.92 -0.97
N LEU A 224 -14.26 14.06 -0.41
CA LEU A 224 -14.32 14.39 1.01
C LEU A 224 -15.16 15.66 1.17
N SER A 225 -16.45 15.48 1.48
CA SER A 225 -17.37 16.58 1.68
C SER A 225 -18.13 16.45 3.00
N GLY A 226 -17.78 17.28 3.97
CA GLY A 226 -18.26 17.19 5.35
C GLY A 226 -18.14 15.76 5.92
N TYR A 227 -19.29 15.12 6.15
CA TYR A 227 -19.37 13.75 6.68
C TYR A 227 -19.42 12.66 5.60
N GLN A 228 -19.63 13.04 4.34
CA GLN A 228 -19.68 12.10 3.24
C GLN A 228 -18.28 11.93 2.68
N SER A 229 -17.82 10.68 2.71
CA SER A 229 -16.59 10.29 2.06
C SER A 229 -16.81 9.10 1.16
N ARG A 230 -16.22 9.15 -0.02
CA ARG A 230 -16.32 8.08 -1.00
C ARG A 230 -15.06 7.99 -1.84
N VAL A 231 -14.68 6.77 -2.17
CA VAL A 231 -13.70 6.45 -3.21
C VAL A 231 -14.46 5.84 -4.38
N GLY A 232 -14.30 6.37 -5.57
CA GLY A 232 -15.06 5.98 -6.75
C GLY A 232 -14.45 6.50 -8.04
N LYS A 233 -15.28 6.74 -9.05
CA LYS A 233 -14.88 7.30 -10.35
C LYS A 233 -15.36 8.73 -10.49
N VAL A 234 -14.69 9.53 -11.32
CA VAL A 234 -15.20 10.87 -11.65
C VAL A 234 -16.35 10.74 -12.63
N HIS A 235 -17.48 11.32 -12.26
CA HIS A 235 -18.61 11.50 -13.16
C HIS A 235 -18.68 12.95 -13.60
N SER A 236 -18.69 13.16 -14.92
CA SER A 236 -19.07 14.44 -15.52
C SER A 236 -20.41 14.29 -16.21
N GLN A 237 -21.30 15.25 -15.96
CA GLN A 237 -22.61 15.35 -16.62
C GLN A 237 -22.49 15.92 -18.05
N TYR A 238 -21.51 16.78 -18.28
CA TYR A 238 -21.34 17.52 -19.53
C TYR A 238 -19.90 17.38 -20.06
N PRO A 239 -19.71 17.19 -21.37
CA PRO A 239 -18.39 17.14 -21.98
C PRO A 239 -17.79 18.54 -22.15
N ILE A 240 -16.47 18.67 -22.32
CA ILE A 240 -15.82 20.00 -22.46
C ILE A 240 -16.36 20.78 -23.69
N ARG A 241 -16.72 20.07 -24.76
CA ARG A 241 -17.27 20.67 -25.99
C ARG A 241 -18.62 21.37 -25.82
N SER A 242 -19.35 21.15 -24.72
CA SER A 242 -20.63 21.84 -24.49
C SER A 242 -20.49 23.23 -23.88
N PHE A 243 -19.29 23.61 -23.46
CA PHE A 243 -19.02 24.95 -22.92
C PHE A 243 -18.82 25.97 -24.05
N PRO A 244 -19.02 27.29 -23.80
CA PRO A 244 -18.72 28.35 -24.75
C PRO A 244 -17.28 28.31 -25.28
N ALA A 245 -17.05 28.87 -26.48
CA ALA A 245 -15.75 28.84 -27.15
C ALA A 245 -14.62 29.46 -26.32
N ASP A 246 -14.92 30.53 -25.56
CA ASP A 246 -13.94 31.19 -24.70
C ASP A 246 -13.46 30.27 -23.56
N ILE A 247 -14.38 29.50 -22.96
CA ILE A 247 -14.06 28.51 -21.93
C ILE A 247 -13.29 27.33 -22.53
N GLN A 248 -13.60 26.91 -23.76
CA GLN A 248 -12.84 25.86 -24.45
C GLN A 248 -11.39 26.31 -24.71
N ASN A 249 -11.18 27.52 -25.22
CA ASN A 249 -9.83 28.08 -25.42
C ASN A 249 -9.04 28.17 -24.10
N PHE A 250 -9.72 28.53 -23.00
CA PHE A 250 -9.12 28.51 -21.67
C PHE A 250 -8.76 27.08 -21.23
N THR A 251 -9.65 26.12 -21.46
CA THR A 251 -9.39 24.70 -21.18
C THR A 251 -8.20 24.16 -21.97
N ASP A 252 -8.03 24.56 -23.23
CA ASP A 252 -6.86 24.19 -24.02
C ASP A 252 -5.56 24.75 -23.41
N THR A 253 -5.61 26.00 -22.92
CA THR A 253 -4.48 26.61 -22.20
C THR A 253 -4.15 25.85 -20.92
N VAL A 254 -5.18 25.46 -20.16
CA VAL A 254 -5.05 24.62 -18.96
C VAL A 254 -4.43 23.27 -19.30
N GLN A 255 -4.87 22.62 -20.37
CA GLN A 255 -4.32 21.34 -20.81
C GLN A 255 -2.83 21.43 -21.13
N GLN A 256 -2.41 22.47 -21.86
CA GLN A 256 -0.99 22.70 -22.17
C GLN A 256 -0.17 22.98 -20.90
N ALA A 257 -0.73 23.74 -19.95
CA ALA A 257 -0.07 24.03 -18.68
C ALA A 257 0.14 22.75 -17.84
N ILE A 258 -0.85 21.84 -17.77
CA ILE A 258 -0.74 20.56 -17.05
C ILE A 258 0.39 19.68 -17.61
N LEU A 259 0.62 19.72 -18.92
CA LEU A 259 1.66 18.92 -19.57
C LEU A 259 3.07 19.49 -19.32
N THR A 260 3.19 20.80 -19.19
CA THR A 260 4.49 21.50 -19.11
C THR A 260 4.98 21.72 -17.69
N GLN A 261 4.07 21.97 -16.74
CA GLN A 261 4.40 22.28 -15.35
C GLN A 261 4.23 21.05 -14.46
N ASN A 262 5.09 20.92 -13.44
CA ASN A 262 4.93 19.87 -12.42
C ASN A 262 3.90 20.26 -11.36
N GLN A 263 3.76 21.56 -11.12
CA GLN A 263 2.81 22.13 -10.18
C GLN A 263 2.03 23.20 -10.91
N LEU A 264 0.70 23.10 -10.87
CA LEU A 264 -0.19 24.03 -11.53
C LEU A 264 -1.40 24.30 -10.64
N ALA A 265 -1.67 25.57 -10.37
CA ALA A 265 -2.86 25.99 -9.65
C ALA A 265 -3.73 26.91 -10.51
N ILE A 266 -4.99 26.52 -10.66
CA ILE A 266 -5.99 27.20 -11.49
C ILE A 266 -7.14 27.65 -10.61
N VAL A 267 -7.54 28.91 -10.74
CA VAL A 267 -8.72 29.47 -10.07
C VAL A 267 -9.73 29.92 -11.11
N VAL A 268 -10.95 29.43 -11.00
CA VAL A 268 -12.08 29.88 -11.79
C VAL A 268 -13.07 30.62 -10.90
N HIS A 269 -13.45 31.84 -11.28
CA HIS A 269 -14.43 32.65 -10.55
C HIS A 269 -15.57 33.15 -11.44
N GLY A 270 -16.67 33.61 -10.84
CA GLY A 270 -17.83 34.16 -11.58
C GLY A 270 -19.14 33.98 -10.82
N GLU A 271 -20.24 34.51 -11.35
CA GLU A 271 -21.56 34.43 -10.70
C GLU A 271 -22.01 32.96 -10.44
N PRO A 272 -22.81 32.70 -9.40
CA PRO A 272 -23.45 31.39 -9.23
C PRO A 272 -24.26 31.00 -10.48
N GLY A 273 -24.18 29.73 -10.88
CA GLY A 273 -24.87 29.24 -12.09
C GLY A 273 -24.09 29.38 -13.40
N THR A 274 -22.86 29.87 -13.39
CA THR A 274 -22.00 29.92 -14.59
C THR A 274 -21.32 28.59 -14.95
N GLY A 275 -21.64 27.49 -14.25
CA GLY A 275 -21.15 26.16 -14.60
C GLY A 275 -19.72 25.82 -14.13
N LYS A 276 -19.12 26.63 -13.25
CA LYS A 276 -17.74 26.43 -12.72
C LYS A 276 -17.47 25.01 -12.22
N THR A 277 -18.32 24.49 -11.34
CA THR A 277 -18.17 23.14 -10.78
C THR A 277 -18.34 22.05 -11.84
N VAL A 278 -19.24 22.26 -12.80
CA VAL A 278 -19.48 21.32 -13.91
C VAL A 278 -18.27 21.28 -14.84
N TRP A 279 -17.68 22.44 -15.13
CA TRP A 279 -16.45 22.54 -15.91
C TRP A 279 -15.29 21.79 -15.25
N THR A 280 -15.10 21.95 -13.94
CA THR A 280 -14.04 21.24 -13.21
C THR A 280 -14.24 19.72 -13.27
N GLN A 281 -15.48 19.23 -13.20
CA GLN A 281 -15.79 17.81 -13.36
C GLN A 281 -15.53 17.31 -14.80
N ALA A 282 -15.82 18.14 -15.81
CA ALA A 282 -15.54 17.82 -17.22
C ALA A 282 -14.04 17.73 -17.48
N VAL A 283 -13.26 18.72 -17.03
CA VAL A 283 -11.79 18.73 -17.09
C VAL A 283 -11.20 17.54 -16.34
N ALA A 284 -11.71 17.25 -15.14
CA ALA A 284 -11.30 16.11 -14.33
C ALA A 284 -11.45 14.79 -15.11
N LYS A 285 -12.60 14.58 -15.76
CA LYS A 285 -12.88 13.34 -16.49
C LYS A 285 -12.16 13.23 -17.84
N GLU A 286 -12.12 14.31 -18.63
CA GLU A 286 -11.63 14.27 -20.02
C GLU A 286 -10.15 14.60 -20.17
N ILE A 287 -9.54 15.31 -19.22
CA ILE A 287 -8.12 15.71 -19.28
C ILE A 287 -7.32 15.03 -18.17
N ILE A 288 -7.76 15.16 -16.91
CA ILE A 288 -6.97 14.74 -15.75
C ILE A 288 -6.89 13.21 -15.63
N VAL A 289 -8.02 12.49 -15.76
CA VAL A 289 -8.05 11.01 -15.70
C VAL A 289 -7.19 10.37 -16.80
N PRO A 290 -7.27 10.75 -18.09
CA PRO A 290 -6.40 10.19 -19.13
C PRO A 290 -4.90 10.41 -18.90
N LEU A 291 -4.53 11.48 -18.18
CA LEU A 291 -3.15 11.75 -17.79
C LEU A 291 -2.70 10.93 -16.57
N GLY A 292 -3.58 10.11 -15.98
CA GLY A 292 -3.28 9.19 -14.89
C GLY A 292 -3.20 9.87 -13.51
N TYR A 293 -3.87 10.99 -13.33
CA TYR A 293 -3.94 11.66 -12.03
C TYR A 293 -5.03 11.03 -11.15
N VAL A 294 -4.74 10.88 -9.86
CA VAL A 294 -5.75 10.58 -8.85
C VAL A 294 -6.38 11.87 -8.38
N ILE A 295 -7.72 11.89 -8.37
CA ILE A 295 -8.48 13.12 -8.16
C ILE A 295 -9.01 13.16 -6.72
N PHE A 296 -8.76 14.25 -6.00
CA PHE A 296 -9.26 14.50 -4.66
C PHE A 296 -10.18 15.72 -4.70
N ILE A 297 -11.49 15.49 -4.56
CA ILE A 297 -12.48 16.55 -4.41
C ILE A 297 -12.60 16.84 -2.91
N LEU A 298 -12.10 17.99 -2.48
CA LEU A 298 -11.96 18.37 -1.08
C LEU A 298 -12.79 19.61 -0.77
N ASP A 299 -13.53 19.54 0.34
CA ASP A 299 -14.17 20.72 0.95
C ASP A 299 -13.16 21.50 1.83
N HIS A 300 -13.58 22.69 2.27
CA HIS A 300 -12.75 23.62 3.02
C HIS A 300 -12.13 23.05 4.31
N ASP A 301 -12.89 22.24 5.05
CA ASP A 301 -12.38 21.60 6.26
C ASP A 301 -11.46 20.40 5.98
N ALA A 302 -11.68 19.72 4.84
CA ALA A 302 -10.91 18.54 4.48
C ALA A 302 -9.49 18.90 4.03
N ILE A 303 -9.35 19.98 3.24
CA ILE A 303 -8.03 20.38 2.73
C ILE A 303 -7.06 20.82 3.83
N ALA A 304 -7.57 21.42 4.92
CA ALA A 304 -6.74 21.91 6.02
C ALA A 304 -5.93 20.80 6.71
N ASN A 305 -6.42 19.56 6.67
CA ASN A 305 -5.77 18.40 7.26
C ASN A 305 -5.34 17.38 6.20
N PHE A 306 -5.47 17.71 4.92
CA PHE A 306 -5.16 16.80 3.83
C PHE A 306 -3.65 16.76 3.60
N VAL A 307 -3.08 15.56 3.68
CA VAL A 307 -1.71 15.28 3.25
C VAL A 307 -1.79 14.38 2.02
N PRO A 308 -1.28 14.81 0.86
CA PRO A 308 -1.22 13.99 -0.34
C PRO A 308 -0.45 12.69 -0.07
N PRO A 309 -0.97 11.52 -0.49
CA PRO A 309 -0.25 10.26 -0.31
C PRO A 309 1.08 10.23 -1.07
N ASN A 310 2.16 9.86 -0.39
CA ASN A 310 3.52 9.83 -0.95
C ASN A 310 3.68 8.82 -2.11
N TYR A 311 2.95 7.71 -2.07
CA TYR A 311 3.00 6.66 -3.10
C TYR A 311 2.34 7.06 -4.43
N LEU A 312 1.66 8.20 -4.50
CA LEU A 312 1.02 8.70 -5.73
C LEU A 312 1.92 9.70 -6.44
N GLU A 313 2.21 9.47 -7.72
CA GLU A 313 3.04 10.39 -8.51
C GLU A 313 2.26 11.56 -9.12
N ARG A 314 0.95 11.41 -9.33
CA ARG A 314 0.12 12.40 -10.03
C ARG A 314 -1.16 12.63 -9.26
N ILE A 315 -1.31 13.83 -8.72
CA ILE A 315 -2.40 14.18 -7.81
C ILE A 315 -3.09 15.43 -8.34
N CYS A 316 -4.42 15.36 -8.46
CA CYS A 316 -5.25 16.50 -8.81
C CYS A 316 -6.18 16.82 -7.64
N ILE A 317 -6.07 18.00 -7.06
CA ILE A 317 -6.93 18.47 -5.99
C ILE A 317 -7.98 19.40 -6.58
N ILE A 318 -9.26 19.11 -6.36
CA ILE A 318 -10.39 19.94 -6.74
C ILE A 318 -10.98 20.54 -5.47
N ILE A 319 -11.02 21.86 -5.41
CA ILE A 319 -11.59 22.61 -4.29
C ILE A 319 -12.80 23.37 -4.81
N ASN A 320 -13.97 23.03 -4.27
CA ASN A 320 -15.19 23.77 -4.55
C ASN A 320 -15.41 24.85 -3.49
N GLU A 321 -15.93 26.00 -3.92
CA GLU A 321 -16.23 27.13 -3.03
C GLU A 321 -15.00 27.56 -2.20
N ALA A 322 -13.87 27.74 -2.90
CA ALA A 322 -12.63 28.14 -2.26
C ALA A 322 -12.70 29.54 -1.62
N ASP A 323 -13.74 30.33 -1.87
CA ASP A 323 -14.06 31.54 -1.11
C ASP A 323 -14.36 31.27 0.37
N ASN A 324 -14.81 30.05 0.72
CA ASN A 324 -14.98 29.62 2.12
C ASN A 324 -13.66 29.27 2.83
N LEU A 325 -12.57 29.02 2.08
CA LEU A 325 -11.26 28.74 2.67
C LEU A 325 -10.62 29.95 3.34
N ALA A 326 -10.96 31.15 2.85
CA ALA A 326 -10.29 32.39 3.20
C ALA A 326 -11.27 33.35 3.88
N GLN A 327 -11.65 33.06 5.12
CA GLN A 327 -12.25 34.12 5.93
C GLN A 327 -11.13 35.01 6.47
N ASN A 328 -11.24 36.31 6.20
CA ASN A 328 -10.26 37.35 6.54
C ASN A 328 -9.64 37.14 7.93
N ARG A 329 -8.30 37.26 7.99
CA ARG A 329 -7.43 37.16 9.20
C ARG A 329 -7.84 38.09 10.37
N ALA A 330 -8.87 38.91 10.20
CA ALA A 330 -9.30 39.94 11.14
C ALA A 330 -10.33 39.47 12.18
N SER A 331 -10.98 38.31 12.01
CA SER A 331 -12.18 37.99 12.82
C SER A 331 -12.00 37.01 13.97
N GLU A 332 -11.04 36.07 13.97
CA GLU A 332 -10.95 35.05 15.04
C GLU A 332 -9.53 34.48 15.18
N VAL A 333 -8.80 34.98 16.18
CA VAL A 333 -7.37 34.74 16.42
C VAL A 333 -7.17 33.47 17.23
N ALA A 334 -6.76 32.38 16.56
CA ALA A 334 -5.77 31.39 17.06
C ALA A 334 -5.77 30.09 16.24
N GLN A 335 -6.93 29.61 15.75
CA GLN A 335 -7.03 28.31 15.06
C GLN A 335 -6.91 28.39 13.52
N TYR A 336 -7.11 29.57 12.93
CA TYR A 336 -7.09 29.77 11.47
C TYR A 336 -5.68 29.91 10.86
N ASN A 337 -4.66 30.23 11.66
CA ASN A 337 -3.30 30.42 11.15
C ASN A 337 -2.72 29.11 10.59
N ASN A 338 -2.84 28.00 11.32
CA ASN A 338 -2.27 26.72 10.89
C ASN A 338 -2.96 26.17 9.64
N LYS A 339 -4.30 26.29 9.54
CA LYS A 339 -5.06 25.81 8.37
C LYS A 339 -4.68 26.57 7.09
N THR A 340 -4.60 27.90 7.19
CA THR A 340 -4.26 28.77 6.06
C THR A 340 -2.81 28.54 5.63
N GLU A 341 -1.89 28.39 6.57
CA GLU A 341 -0.48 28.10 6.30
C GLU A 341 -0.29 26.73 5.64
N HIS A 342 -1.06 25.71 6.04
CA HIS A 342 -1.06 24.39 5.39
C HIS A 342 -1.53 24.48 3.94
N ILE A 343 -2.66 25.15 3.68
CA ILE A 343 -3.16 25.34 2.31
C ILE A 343 -2.17 26.13 1.45
N LEU A 344 -1.56 27.18 2.01
CA LEU A 344 -0.51 27.92 1.33
C LEU A 344 0.71 27.06 1.03
N GLY A 345 1.12 26.19 1.96
CA GLY A 345 2.20 25.24 1.74
C GLY A 345 1.86 24.17 0.70
N LEU A 346 0.58 23.79 0.55
CA LEU A 346 0.12 22.92 -0.52
C LEU A 346 0.17 23.63 -1.89
N LEU A 347 -0.16 24.92 -1.93
CA LEU A 347 -0.10 25.72 -3.16
C LEU A 347 1.31 26.14 -3.55
N ASP A 348 2.21 26.35 -2.58
CA ASP A 348 3.62 26.70 -2.81
C ASP A 348 4.50 25.50 -3.14
N GLY A 349 4.01 24.28 -2.90
CA GLY A 349 4.83 23.08 -3.09
C GLY A 349 5.77 22.79 -1.90
N THR A 350 5.79 23.65 -0.88
CA THR A 350 6.72 23.51 0.27
C THR A 350 6.40 22.32 1.15
N LEU A 351 5.12 21.97 1.30
CA LEU A 351 4.72 20.73 1.99
C LEU A 351 5.11 19.46 1.22
N TYR A 352 5.38 19.58 -0.08
CA TYR A 352 5.83 18.48 -0.93
C TYR A 352 7.36 18.36 -0.92
N GLN A 353 8.09 19.48 -0.90
CA GLN A 353 9.55 19.49 -0.93
C GLN A 353 10.21 19.19 0.42
N SER A 354 9.48 19.30 1.53
CA SER A 354 10.02 19.05 2.89
C SER A 354 10.07 17.56 3.26
N ILE A 355 9.43 16.67 2.48
CA ILE A 355 9.52 15.22 2.66
C ILE A 355 10.59 14.70 1.71
N ILE A 356 11.85 14.90 2.11
CA ILE A 356 12.99 14.23 1.48
C ILE A 356 13.03 12.84 2.11
N ASP A 357 12.71 11.82 1.34
CA ASP A 357 12.94 10.45 1.74
C ASP A 357 14.44 10.26 2.03
N ASP A 358 14.82 9.53 3.09
CA ASP A 358 16.22 9.32 3.51
C ASP A 358 17.12 8.74 2.39
N SER A 359 16.50 8.26 1.31
CA SER A 359 17.10 7.76 0.07
C SER A 359 17.56 8.85 -0.92
N GLY A 360 17.22 10.13 -0.68
CA GLY A 360 17.63 11.26 -1.51
C GLY A 360 16.94 11.37 -2.88
N ILE A 361 15.92 10.54 -3.16
CA ILE A 361 15.17 10.56 -4.41
C ILE A 361 13.89 11.37 -4.21
N GLN A 362 13.86 12.58 -4.75
CA GLN A 362 12.60 13.32 -4.89
C GLN A 362 11.69 12.57 -5.87
N ILE A 363 10.65 11.91 -5.38
CA ILE A 363 9.53 11.52 -6.24
C ILE A 363 9.03 12.81 -6.87
N LYS A 364 9.18 12.97 -8.18
CA LYS A 364 8.68 14.13 -8.93
C LYS A 364 7.16 14.03 -9.02
N GLN A 365 6.49 14.24 -7.89
CA GLN A 365 5.05 14.30 -7.82
C GLN A 365 4.56 15.49 -8.66
N LYS A 366 3.59 15.25 -9.52
CA LYS A 366 2.89 16.30 -10.25
C LYS A 366 1.60 16.65 -9.50
N LEU A 367 1.44 17.93 -9.20
CA LEU A 367 0.28 18.45 -8.52
C LEU A 367 -0.50 19.38 -9.45
N VAL A 368 -1.79 19.13 -9.61
CA VAL A 368 -2.73 20.07 -10.24
C VAL A 368 -3.77 20.45 -9.20
N VAL A 369 -3.98 21.75 -8.98
CA VAL A 369 -5.00 22.27 -8.07
C VAL A 369 -6.02 23.05 -8.89
N LEU A 370 -7.27 22.60 -8.88
CA LEU A 370 -8.41 23.25 -9.54
C LEU A 370 -9.33 23.84 -8.47
N MET A 371 -9.44 25.16 -8.44
CA MET A 371 -10.25 25.90 -7.47
C MET A 371 -11.42 26.59 -8.17
N THR A 372 -12.60 26.51 -7.56
CA THR A 372 -13.77 27.29 -8.00
C THR A 372 -14.21 28.23 -6.89
N CYS A 373 -14.45 29.49 -7.23
CA CYS A 373 -14.93 30.52 -6.29
C CYS A 373 -16.10 31.30 -6.90
N ASN A 374 -16.92 31.91 -6.05
CA ASN A 374 -17.90 32.88 -6.54
C ASN A 374 -17.25 34.26 -6.75
N THR A 375 -16.49 34.72 -5.76
CA THR A 375 -15.76 36.00 -5.82
C THR A 375 -14.30 35.82 -5.42
N THR A 376 -13.39 36.53 -6.08
CA THR A 376 -11.96 36.54 -5.75
C THR A 376 -11.62 37.47 -4.58
N GLU A 377 -12.46 38.46 -4.29
CA GLU A 377 -12.25 39.43 -3.20
C GLU A 377 -12.17 38.79 -1.80
N ARG A 378 -12.80 37.63 -1.63
CA ARG A 378 -12.78 36.89 -0.36
C ARG A 378 -11.52 36.06 -0.19
N LEU A 379 -10.76 35.79 -1.25
CA LEU A 379 -9.55 34.99 -1.15
C LEU A 379 -8.43 35.80 -0.49
N ASP A 380 -7.61 35.13 0.34
CA ASP A 380 -6.42 35.76 0.91
C ASP A 380 -5.51 36.22 -0.25
N PRO A 381 -5.15 37.52 -0.34
CA PRO A 381 -4.24 38.01 -1.37
C PRO A 381 -2.91 37.26 -1.43
N ALA A 382 -2.50 36.61 -0.33
CA ALA A 382 -1.35 35.74 -0.30
C ALA A 382 -1.53 34.50 -1.19
N MET A 383 -2.73 33.93 -1.31
CA MET A 383 -3.03 32.77 -2.18
C MET A 383 -2.91 33.14 -3.67
N LEU A 384 -3.29 34.36 -4.04
CA LEU A 384 -3.31 34.83 -5.44
C LEU A 384 -1.94 35.27 -5.97
N ARG A 385 -0.87 35.10 -5.19
CA ARG A 385 0.49 35.48 -5.63
C ARG A 385 0.99 34.53 -6.72
N LYS A 386 1.73 35.09 -7.66
CA LYS A 386 2.41 34.33 -8.73
C LYS A 386 3.32 33.26 -8.12
N GLY A 387 3.12 32.01 -8.51
CA GLY A 387 3.79 30.83 -7.94
C GLY A 387 2.88 29.97 -7.04
N ARG A 388 1.73 30.51 -6.58
CA ARG A 388 0.66 29.77 -5.86
C ARG A 388 -0.57 29.55 -6.71
N VAL A 389 -0.87 30.52 -7.58
CA VAL A 389 -1.91 30.45 -8.60
C VAL A 389 -1.29 30.90 -9.91
N ASP A 390 -1.40 30.06 -10.93
CA ASP A 390 -0.78 30.26 -12.24
C ASP A 390 -1.78 30.79 -13.26
N LEU A 391 -3.03 30.32 -13.20
CA LEU A 391 -4.10 30.69 -14.12
C LEU A 391 -5.34 31.12 -13.35
N ILE A 392 -5.89 32.28 -13.72
CA ILE A 392 -7.15 32.80 -13.18
C ILE A 392 -8.05 33.15 -14.36
N TYR A 393 -9.30 32.71 -14.31
CA TYR A 393 -10.27 33.01 -15.37
C TYR A 393 -11.68 33.25 -14.82
N GLU A 394 -12.39 34.20 -15.42
CA GLU A 394 -13.73 34.61 -15.04
C GLU A 394 -14.78 34.01 -15.98
N PHE A 395 -15.75 33.30 -15.42
CA PHE A 395 -16.89 32.77 -16.13
C PHE A 395 -18.02 33.81 -16.08
N THR A 396 -18.28 34.45 -17.21
CA THR A 396 -19.27 35.53 -17.36
C THR A 396 -20.64 35.04 -17.81
N GLU A 397 -20.70 33.93 -18.55
CA GLU A 397 -21.94 33.38 -19.10
C GLU A 397 -22.62 32.38 -18.17
N ARG A 398 -23.95 32.46 -18.05
CA ARG A 398 -24.73 31.46 -17.30
C ARG A 398 -24.80 30.16 -18.08
N PHE A 399 -24.43 29.08 -17.40
CA PHE A 399 -24.46 27.74 -17.95
C PHE A 399 -25.78 27.09 -17.50
N VAL A 400 -26.80 27.25 -18.36
CA VAL A 400 -28.24 26.94 -18.18
C VAL A 400 -29.06 28.04 -17.52
#